data_AF-A0A3E0H6T2-F1
#
_entry.id   AF-A0A3E0H6T2-F1
#
_cell.length_a   1.000
_cell.length_b   1.000
_cell.length_c   1.000
_cell.angle_alpha   90.00
_cell.angle_beta   90.00
_cell.angle_gamma   90.00
#
_symmetry.space_group_name_H-M   'P 1'
#
loop_
_entity.id
_entity.type
_entity.pdbx_description
1 polymer ?
#
loop_
_entity_poly.entity_id
_entity_poly.type
_entity_poly.pdbx_seq_one_letter_code
_entity_poly.pdbx_strand_id
1 'polypeptide(L)'
;MTVIALGGTIAMARPADGSTGAVPALDVDQLLASVPGLDKVDIELRTVAFRALPGASVGFDDLTALAELITAEIDAGARGVVVTQGTDTIEETAFFLDTSVLDGAPVVVTGAMRNPSLAGADGPANLLAAVQVAGSEQADGLGCVVVFADEVHAARHVSKAHSASIAAFVSPNTGPIGYVVEGSLRLLNRPADVLKVYVPQGAPEPTIGLVTVTLGDDGTVLKAIGDAVDGLVVAAFGAGHVPVAMVEPLTALAQRMPVILASRTGAGPVLAETYGFPGSEQDLLRRGLIGAGFLSPVKARILLRQLLAARAGTDDIRKAFTGEE
;
A
#
# COMPACT_ATOMS: atom_id res chain seq x y z
N MET A 1 -13.08 11.07 15.84
CA MET A 1 -12.41 10.34 14.74
C MET A 1 -12.51 11.18 13.49
N THR A 2 -11.52 11.11 12.61
CA THR A 2 -11.55 11.86 11.35
C THR A 2 -11.75 10.93 10.15
N VAL A 3 -12.65 11.27 9.26
CA VAL A 3 -12.84 10.60 7.96
C VAL A 3 -12.31 11.54 6.86
N ILE A 4 -11.24 11.12 6.21
CA ILE A 4 -10.57 11.87 5.15
C ILE A 4 -10.96 11.28 3.80
N ALA A 5 -11.52 12.10 2.91
CA ALA A 5 -11.81 11.69 1.54
C ALA A 5 -10.66 12.05 0.60
N LEU A 6 -10.06 11.02 -0.02
CA LEU A 6 -9.10 11.14 -1.14
C LEU A 6 -9.79 10.90 -2.51
N GLY A 7 -11.08 10.53 -2.49
CA GLY A 7 -11.91 10.28 -3.67
C GLY A 7 -12.24 8.80 -3.86
N GLY A 8 -12.48 8.40 -5.12
CA GLY A 8 -12.73 7.00 -5.50
C GLY A 8 -14.18 6.57 -5.60
N THR A 9 -14.38 5.33 -6.06
CA THR A 9 -15.68 4.71 -6.42
C THR A 9 -16.77 4.87 -5.36
N ILE A 10 -16.40 4.91 -4.08
CA ILE A 10 -17.33 5.05 -2.96
C ILE A 10 -18.12 6.38 -3.00
N ALA A 11 -17.54 7.41 -3.61
CA ALA A 11 -18.15 8.73 -3.79
C ALA A 11 -18.64 8.99 -5.23
N MET A 12 -18.57 8.00 -6.13
CA MET A 12 -18.91 8.14 -7.55
C MET A 12 -20.32 7.60 -7.81
N ALA A 13 -21.19 8.35 -8.50
CA ALA A 13 -22.49 7.84 -8.95
C ALA A 13 -22.64 7.98 -10.47
N ARG A 14 -23.46 7.11 -11.08
CA ARG A 14 -23.80 7.26 -12.49
C ARG A 14 -24.92 8.29 -12.64
N PRO A 15 -24.81 9.28 -13.53
CA PRO A 15 -25.89 10.21 -13.81
C PRO A 15 -27.16 9.48 -14.26
N ALA A 16 -28.32 9.95 -13.79
CA ALA A 16 -29.62 9.32 -14.07
C ALA A 16 -29.99 9.28 -15.56
N ASP A 17 -29.38 10.16 -16.38
CA ASP A 17 -29.55 10.21 -17.83
C ASP A 17 -28.69 9.20 -18.60
N GLY A 18 -27.79 8.48 -17.91
CA GLY A 18 -26.91 7.46 -18.50
C GLY A 18 -25.85 8.00 -19.47
N SER A 19 -25.68 9.33 -19.54
CA SER A 19 -24.83 10.02 -20.52
C SER A 19 -23.35 9.66 -20.43
N THR A 20 -22.88 9.27 -19.23
CA THR A 20 -21.49 8.94 -18.95
C THR A 20 -21.37 7.75 -17.98
N GLY A 21 -20.12 7.36 -17.68
CA GLY A 21 -19.80 6.43 -16.59
C GLY A 21 -20.07 7.02 -15.21
N ALA A 22 -19.64 6.35 -14.14
CA ALA A 22 -19.74 6.93 -12.80
C ALA A 22 -18.83 8.17 -12.68
N VAL A 23 -19.35 9.25 -12.08
CA VAL A 23 -18.66 10.53 -11.84
C VAL A 23 -18.76 10.91 -10.36
N PRO A 24 -17.88 11.78 -9.82
CA PRO A 24 -17.98 12.19 -8.42
C PRO A 24 -19.36 12.81 -8.16
N ALA A 25 -20.06 12.31 -7.13
CA ALA A 25 -21.46 12.66 -6.89
C ALA A 25 -21.84 12.84 -5.42
N LEU A 26 -21.06 12.28 -4.49
CA LEU A 26 -21.28 12.44 -3.05
C LEU A 26 -20.10 13.16 -2.43
N ASP A 27 -20.37 14.20 -1.65
CA ASP A 27 -19.37 14.70 -0.69
C ASP A 27 -19.27 13.74 0.51
N VAL A 28 -18.25 13.93 1.34
CA VAL A 28 -17.94 13.02 2.45
C VAL A 28 -19.06 13.01 3.52
N ASP A 29 -19.74 14.13 3.72
CA ASP A 29 -20.85 14.23 4.69
C ASP A 29 -22.07 13.45 4.19
N GLN A 30 -22.40 13.60 2.91
CA GLN A 30 -23.46 12.84 2.25
C GLN A 30 -23.16 11.35 2.24
N LEU A 31 -21.89 10.97 2.02
CA LEU A 31 -21.47 9.58 2.09
C LEU A 31 -21.72 9.01 3.48
N LEU A 32 -21.28 9.67 4.55
CA LEU A 32 -21.52 9.20 5.92
C LEU A 32 -23.01 9.14 6.26
N ALA A 33 -23.79 10.16 5.89
CA ALA A 33 -25.24 10.18 6.12
C ALA A 33 -25.98 9.05 5.40
N SER A 34 -25.41 8.51 4.32
CA SER A 34 -25.99 7.39 3.58
C SER A 34 -25.72 6.01 4.20
N VAL A 35 -24.84 5.90 5.20
CA VAL A 35 -24.43 4.63 5.79
C VAL A 35 -25.37 4.19 6.93
N PRO A 36 -26.16 3.11 6.76
CA PRO A 36 -27.03 2.63 7.83
C PRO A 36 -26.22 2.10 9.02
N GLY A 37 -26.58 2.53 10.24
CA GLY A 37 -25.97 2.05 11.49
C GLY A 37 -24.74 2.83 11.92
N LEU A 38 -24.23 3.76 11.11
CA LEU A 38 -23.14 4.64 11.49
C LEU A 38 -23.54 5.60 12.62
N ASP A 39 -24.80 6.03 12.63
CA ASP A 39 -25.45 6.83 13.68
C ASP A 39 -25.50 6.14 15.05
N LYS A 40 -25.29 4.82 15.08
CA LYS A 40 -25.29 4.00 16.30
C LYS A 40 -23.89 3.77 16.86
N VAL A 41 -22.85 4.17 16.13
CA VAL A 41 -21.47 4.10 16.62
C VAL A 41 -21.25 5.29 17.53
N ASP A 42 -20.90 5.03 18.80
CA ASP A 42 -20.67 6.07 19.82
C ASP A 42 -19.31 6.78 19.61
N ILE A 43 -19.16 7.42 18.46
CA ILE A 43 -17.94 8.10 18.02
C ILE A 43 -18.32 9.39 17.30
N GLU A 44 -17.78 10.52 17.77
CA GLU A 44 -17.88 11.78 17.03
C GLU A 44 -17.05 11.70 15.74
N LEU A 45 -17.72 11.90 14.60
CA LEU A 45 -17.09 11.90 13.28
C LEU A 45 -16.89 13.32 12.79
N ARG A 46 -15.63 13.65 12.46
CA ARG A 46 -15.24 14.84 11.73
C ARG A 46 -14.89 14.43 10.30
N THR A 47 -15.31 15.21 9.33
CA THR A 47 -15.01 14.95 7.92
C THR A 47 -14.01 15.96 7.37
N VAL A 48 -13.12 15.48 6.52
CA VAL A 48 -12.15 16.32 5.80
C VAL A 48 -12.16 15.92 4.33
N ALA A 49 -12.64 16.82 3.47
CA ALA A 49 -12.49 16.69 2.03
C ALA A 49 -11.06 17.11 1.65
N PHE A 50 -10.17 16.14 1.42
CA PHE A 50 -8.76 16.42 1.14
C PHE A 50 -8.50 16.59 -0.36
N ARG A 51 -8.78 15.55 -1.17
CA ARG A 51 -8.70 15.60 -2.64
C ARG A 51 -9.78 14.70 -3.25
N ALA A 52 -10.06 14.89 -4.54
CA ALA A 52 -11.01 14.08 -5.31
C ALA A 52 -10.31 13.45 -6.52
N LEU A 53 -9.35 12.56 -6.27
CA LEU A 53 -8.52 11.96 -7.31
C LEU A 53 -9.07 10.58 -7.73
N PRO A 54 -8.99 10.22 -9.03
CA PRO A 54 -9.05 8.83 -9.43
C PRO A 54 -7.92 8.04 -8.74
N GLY A 55 -8.20 6.81 -8.30
CA GLY A 55 -7.18 5.99 -7.60
C GLY A 55 -5.89 5.80 -8.41
N ALA A 56 -6.01 5.69 -9.74
CA ALA A 56 -4.89 5.60 -10.68
C ALA A 56 -4.09 6.91 -10.85
N SER A 57 -4.51 8.01 -10.25
CA SER A 57 -3.87 9.33 -10.34
C SER A 57 -3.29 9.80 -9.01
N VAL A 58 -3.28 8.96 -7.98
CA VAL A 58 -2.64 9.24 -6.69
C VAL A 58 -1.12 9.17 -6.87
N GLY A 59 -0.42 10.26 -6.54
CA GLY A 59 1.04 10.36 -6.56
C GLY A 59 1.65 10.45 -5.16
N PHE A 60 2.98 10.41 -5.07
CA PHE A 60 3.68 10.46 -3.77
C PHE A 60 3.52 11.79 -3.03
N ASP A 61 3.33 12.90 -3.73
CA ASP A 61 3.09 14.20 -3.11
C ASP A 61 1.70 14.22 -2.44
N ASP A 62 0.71 13.55 -3.04
CA ASP A 62 -0.59 13.35 -2.42
C ASP A 62 -0.46 12.54 -1.13
N LEU A 63 0.32 11.45 -1.17
CA LEU A 63 0.51 10.56 -0.02
C LEU A 63 1.31 11.22 1.10
N THR A 64 2.30 12.04 0.77
CA THR A 64 3.07 12.82 1.74
C THR A 64 2.17 13.83 2.45
N ALA A 65 1.41 14.63 1.69
CA ALA A 65 0.46 15.57 2.25
C ALA A 65 -0.68 14.89 3.02
N LEU A 66 -1.10 13.68 2.61
CA LEU A 66 -2.07 12.87 3.35
C LEU A 66 -1.50 12.40 4.70
N ALA A 67 -0.26 11.92 4.74
CA ALA A 67 0.39 11.50 5.97
C ALA A 67 0.56 12.67 6.96
N GLU A 68 0.94 13.85 6.46
CA GLU A 68 1.00 15.10 7.25
C GLU A 68 -0.38 15.49 7.81
N LEU A 69 -1.43 15.43 6.99
CA LEU A 69 -2.80 15.72 7.42
C LEU A 69 -3.28 14.72 8.48
N ILE A 70 -3.02 13.42 8.29
CA ILE A 70 -3.36 12.37 9.26
C ILE A 70 -2.67 12.65 10.60
N THR A 71 -1.37 12.95 10.57
CA THR A 71 -0.59 13.29 11.77
C THR A 71 -1.18 14.51 12.47
N ALA A 72 -1.49 15.57 11.73
CA ALA A 72 -2.09 16.79 12.29
C ALA A 72 -3.47 16.55 12.95
N GLU A 73 -4.31 15.68 12.36
CA GLU A 73 -5.61 15.32 12.94
C GLU A 73 -5.44 14.47 14.20
N ILE A 74 -4.47 13.55 14.23
CA ILE A 74 -4.12 12.77 15.43
C ILE A 74 -3.60 13.69 16.54
N ASP A 75 -2.68 14.61 16.23
CA ASP A 75 -2.15 15.61 17.17
C ASP A 75 -3.24 16.53 17.73
N ALA A 76 -4.27 16.82 16.92
CA ALA A 76 -5.46 17.57 17.35
C ALA A 76 -6.43 16.75 18.22
N GLY A 77 -6.11 15.48 18.50
CA GLY A 77 -6.87 14.60 19.40
C GLY A 77 -7.75 13.57 18.68
N ALA A 78 -7.60 13.37 17.37
CA ALA A 78 -8.33 12.30 16.69
C ALA A 78 -7.87 10.93 17.20
N ARG A 79 -8.81 10.16 17.76
CA ARG A 79 -8.59 8.78 18.23
C ARG A 79 -8.05 7.83 17.16
N GLY A 80 -8.40 8.08 15.91
CA GLY A 80 -8.08 7.28 14.74
C GLY A 80 -8.58 7.99 13.48
N VAL A 81 -8.11 7.53 12.33
CA VAL A 81 -8.41 8.13 11.03
C VAL A 81 -8.87 7.07 10.03
N VAL A 82 -9.95 7.36 9.30
CA VAL A 82 -10.42 6.56 8.17
C VAL A 82 -10.15 7.33 6.88
N VAL A 83 -9.48 6.72 5.92
CA VAL A 83 -9.25 7.27 4.57
C VAL A 83 -10.12 6.53 3.57
N THR A 84 -10.95 7.26 2.83
CA THR A 84 -11.69 6.71 1.69
C THR A 84 -10.95 6.98 0.39
N GLN A 85 -10.74 5.94 -0.42
CA GLN A 85 -9.97 6.01 -1.67
C GLN A 85 -10.55 5.10 -2.76
N GLY A 86 -10.21 5.40 -4.02
CA GLY A 86 -10.33 4.46 -5.14
C GLY A 86 -9.43 3.24 -4.96
N THR A 87 -9.95 2.06 -5.30
CA THR A 87 -9.36 0.78 -4.87
C THR A 87 -8.06 0.41 -5.58
N ASP A 88 -7.74 1.01 -6.72
CA ASP A 88 -6.60 0.61 -7.56
C ASP A 88 -5.25 0.67 -6.85
N THR A 89 -5.06 1.63 -5.95
CA THR A 89 -3.79 1.90 -5.27
C THR A 89 -3.91 1.84 -3.74
N ILE A 90 -4.98 1.24 -3.20
CA ILE A 90 -5.17 1.16 -1.73
C ILE A 90 -4.01 0.40 -1.07
N GLU A 91 -3.50 -0.67 -1.68
CA GLU A 91 -2.37 -1.44 -1.10
C GLU A 91 -1.08 -0.62 -1.00
N GLU A 92 -0.89 0.31 -1.95
CA GLU A 92 0.26 1.20 -2.02
C GLU A 92 0.10 2.37 -1.03
N THR A 93 -1.05 3.03 -1.03
CA THR A 93 -1.37 4.10 -0.08
C THR A 93 -1.28 3.60 1.36
N ALA A 94 -1.93 2.47 1.66
CA ALA A 94 -1.94 1.93 3.01
C ALA A 94 -0.51 1.61 3.48
N PHE A 95 0.33 1.02 2.62
CA PHE A 95 1.71 0.72 2.98
C PHE A 95 2.58 1.97 3.12
N PHE A 96 2.35 3.00 2.31
CA PHE A 96 3.01 4.30 2.48
C PHE A 96 2.66 4.93 3.83
N LEU A 97 1.38 4.92 4.21
CA LEU A 97 0.91 5.46 5.49
C LEU A 97 1.41 4.64 6.67
N ASP A 98 1.45 3.31 6.53
CA ASP A 98 1.96 2.39 7.56
C ASP A 98 3.39 2.72 7.98
N THR A 99 4.21 3.15 7.02
CA THR A 99 5.62 3.47 7.20
C THR A 99 5.87 4.94 7.53
N SER A 100 4.98 5.86 7.11
CA SER A 100 5.15 7.32 7.27
C SER A 100 4.46 7.91 8.50
N VAL A 101 3.32 7.36 8.91
CA VAL A 101 2.61 7.83 10.12
C VAL A 101 3.25 7.16 11.32
N LEU A 102 3.95 7.94 12.13
CA LEU A 102 4.78 7.42 13.22
C LEU A 102 3.98 7.11 14.49
N ASP A 103 2.85 7.77 14.66
CA ASP A 103 1.97 7.57 15.81
C ASP A 103 1.33 6.18 15.83
N GLY A 104 1.01 5.72 17.03
CA GLY A 104 0.34 4.42 17.26
C GLY A 104 -1.17 4.45 17.04
N ALA A 105 -1.74 5.59 16.64
CA ALA A 105 -3.17 5.74 16.42
C ALA A 105 -3.63 4.91 15.19
N PRO A 106 -4.83 4.30 15.22
CA PRO A 106 -5.34 3.52 14.10
C PRO A 106 -5.54 4.37 12.84
N VAL A 107 -4.96 3.92 11.73
CA VAL A 107 -5.22 4.46 10.39
C VAL A 107 -5.86 3.34 9.55
N VAL A 108 -7.05 3.59 9.03
CA VAL A 108 -7.80 2.61 8.23
C VAL A 108 -8.02 3.16 6.83
N VAL A 109 -7.55 2.45 5.80
CA VAL A 109 -7.86 2.78 4.40
C VAL A 109 -8.97 1.87 3.91
N THR A 110 -9.99 2.44 3.28
CA THR A 110 -11.10 1.68 2.71
C THR A 110 -11.61 2.31 1.40
N GLY A 111 -12.57 1.65 0.76
CA GLY A 111 -13.15 2.08 -0.51
C GLY A 111 -14.35 1.21 -0.89
N ALA A 112 -14.66 1.19 -2.19
CA ALA A 112 -15.73 0.35 -2.74
C ALA A 112 -15.33 -0.22 -4.09
N MET A 113 -15.63 -1.50 -4.33
CA MET A 113 -15.48 -2.13 -5.65
C MET A 113 -16.70 -1.87 -6.54
N ARG A 114 -17.89 -1.66 -5.95
CA ARG A 114 -19.13 -1.31 -6.64
C ARG A 114 -19.54 0.11 -6.28
N ASN A 115 -19.94 0.87 -7.30
CA ASN A 115 -20.47 2.22 -7.08
C ASN A 115 -21.87 2.16 -6.43
N PRO A 116 -22.32 3.23 -5.74
CA PRO A 116 -23.56 3.27 -4.97
C PRO A 116 -24.84 3.06 -5.78
N SER A 117 -24.80 3.24 -7.11
CA SER A 117 -25.98 3.01 -7.97
C SER A 117 -26.25 1.53 -8.26
N LEU A 118 -25.33 0.62 -7.91
CA LEU A 118 -25.46 -0.82 -8.17
C LEU A 118 -26.10 -1.57 -7.00
N ALA A 119 -26.86 -2.61 -7.31
CA ALA A 119 -27.32 -3.56 -6.31
C ALA A 119 -26.12 -4.24 -5.63
N GLY A 120 -26.14 -4.28 -4.30
CA GLY A 120 -25.04 -4.82 -3.50
C GLY A 120 -23.78 -3.97 -3.55
N ALA A 121 -23.92 -2.64 -3.63
CA ALA A 121 -22.83 -1.71 -3.37
C ALA A 121 -22.20 -1.98 -2.00
N ASP A 122 -20.88 -2.08 -1.96
CA ASP A 122 -20.10 -2.48 -0.78
C ASP A 122 -19.57 -1.28 0.04
N GLY A 123 -19.58 -0.08 -0.54
CA GLY A 123 -19.09 1.15 0.09
C GLY A 123 -19.67 1.42 1.49
N PRO A 124 -21.00 1.40 1.70
CA PRO A 124 -21.57 1.64 3.02
C PRO A 124 -21.10 0.64 4.08
N ALA A 125 -21.05 -0.65 3.74
CA ALA A 125 -20.61 -1.70 4.66
C ALA A 125 -19.12 -1.53 5.00
N ASN A 126 -18.28 -1.31 3.98
CA ASN A 126 -16.84 -1.10 4.17
C ASN A 126 -16.54 0.15 5.02
N LEU A 127 -17.27 1.25 4.82
CA LEU A 127 -17.09 2.48 5.59
C LEU A 127 -17.52 2.32 7.05
N LEU A 128 -18.65 1.66 7.30
CA LEU A 128 -19.08 1.34 8.67
C LEU A 128 -18.03 0.47 9.38
N ALA A 129 -17.59 -0.60 8.73
CA ALA A 129 -16.56 -1.50 9.25
C ALA A 129 -15.24 -0.74 9.54
N ALA A 130 -14.83 0.15 8.63
CA ALA A 130 -13.62 0.95 8.81
C ALA A 130 -13.70 1.88 10.02
N VAL A 131 -14.85 2.54 10.23
CA VAL A 131 -15.10 3.38 11.42
C VAL A 131 -15.09 2.52 12.69
N GLN A 132 -15.73 1.35 12.69
CA GLN A 132 -15.72 0.44 13.84
C GLN A 132 -14.30 -0.05 14.19
N VAL A 133 -13.48 -0.34 13.18
CA VAL A 133 -12.06 -0.73 13.37
C VAL A 133 -11.24 0.43 13.91
N ALA A 134 -11.32 1.61 13.28
CA ALA A 134 -10.56 2.79 13.70
C ALA A 134 -10.93 3.25 15.13
N GLY A 135 -12.15 2.94 15.58
CA GLY A 135 -12.65 3.30 16.91
C GLY A 135 -12.31 2.27 17.99
N SER A 136 -11.78 1.11 17.62
CA SER A 136 -11.50 0.03 18.55
C SER A 136 -10.14 0.20 19.24
N GLU A 137 -10.10 0.03 20.55
CA GLU A 137 -8.84 -0.06 21.31
C GLU A 137 -7.94 -1.23 20.85
N GLN A 138 -8.55 -2.29 20.29
CA GLN A 138 -7.76 -3.38 19.73
C GLN A 138 -6.93 -2.94 18.52
N ALA A 139 -7.31 -1.85 17.84
CA ALA A 139 -6.61 -1.34 16.68
C ALA A 139 -5.34 -0.54 17.01
N ASP A 140 -5.08 -0.25 18.30
CA ASP A 140 -3.90 0.49 18.72
C ASP A 140 -2.61 -0.26 18.38
N GLY A 141 -1.66 0.48 17.81
CA GLY A 141 -0.36 -0.05 17.42
C GLY A 141 -0.39 -1.02 16.24
N LEU A 142 -1.54 -1.24 15.58
CA LEU A 142 -1.59 -2.06 14.36
C LEU A 142 -0.95 -1.38 13.14
N GLY A 143 -0.65 -0.08 13.23
CA GLY A 143 -0.23 0.73 12.09
C GLY A 143 -1.40 1.04 11.18
N CYS A 144 -1.13 1.13 9.88
CA CYS A 144 -2.16 1.28 8.87
C CYS A 144 -2.75 -0.08 8.50
N VAL A 145 -4.08 -0.16 8.43
CA VAL A 145 -4.80 -1.36 7.98
C VAL A 145 -5.73 -1.04 6.82
N VAL A 146 -6.06 -2.07 6.04
CA VAL A 146 -7.10 -2.01 5.01
C VAL A 146 -8.30 -2.82 5.47
N VAL A 147 -9.49 -2.22 5.39
CA VAL A 147 -10.75 -2.89 5.76
C VAL A 147 -11.64 -3.02 4.53
N PHE A 148 -12.00 -4.25 4.19
CA PHE A 148 -12.82 -4.58 3.03
C PHE A 148 -13.59 -5.88 3.27
N ALA A 149 -14.88 -5.91 2.94
CA ALA A 149 -15.72 -7.11 3.07
C ALA A 149 -15.61 -7.78 4.47
N ASP A 150 -15.64 -6.96 5.52
CA ASP A 150 -15.46 -7.33 6.93
C ASP A 150 -14.10 -7.96 7.28
N GLU A 151 -13.15 -8.04 6.36
CA GLU A 151 -11.77 -8.45 6.62
C GLU A 151 -10.88 -7.24 6.96
N VAL A 152 -9.98 -7.44 7.92
CA VAL A 152 -8.98 -6.44 8.33
C VAL A 152 -7.61 -6.95 7.95
N HIS A 153 -6.88 -6.21 7.12
CA HIS A 153 -5.57 -6.60 6.62
C HIS A 153 -4.49 -5.61 7.06
N ALA A 154 -3.34 -6.12 7.51
CA ALA A 154 -2.16 -5.29 7.71
C ALA A 154 -1.69 -4.71 6.37
N ALA A 155 -1.42 -3.40 6.33
CA ALA A 155 -0.99 -2.72 5.11
C ALA A 155 0.24 -3.37 4.46
N ARG A 156 1.19 -3.88 5.26
CA ARG A 156 2.35 -4.64 4.77
C ARG A 156 1.98 -5.86 3.92
N HIS A 157 0.90 -6.55 4.22
CA HIS A 157 0.57 -7.85 3.60
C HIS A 157 -0.57 -7.80 2.58
N VAL A 158 -1.41 -6.77 2.61
CA VAL A 158 -2.59 -6.67 1.74
C VAL A 158 -2.27 -6.42 0.28
N SER A 159 -2.94 -7.10 -0.65
CA SER A 159 -2.88 -6.82 -2.08
C SER A 159 -4.25 -6.94 -2.74
N LYS A 160 -4.51 -6.13 -3.76
CA LYS A 160 -5.68 -6.23 -4.63
C LYS A 160 -5.46 -7.35 -5.64
N ALA A 161 -5.98 -8.54 -5.33
CA ALA A 161 -5.84 -9.74 -6.16
C ALA A 161 -6.92 -9.88 -7.24
N HIS A 162 -7.93 -9.00 -7.25
CA HIS A 162 -9.03 -9.09 -8.22
C HIS A 162 -9.48 -7.72 -8.72
N SER A 163 -9.79 -7.62 -10.02
CA SER A 163 -10.19 -6.36 -10.68
C SER A 163 -11.64 -5.91 -10.37
N ALA A 164 -12.57 -6.85 -10.13
CA ALA A 164 -13.99 -6.54 -9.91
C ALA A 164 -14.69 -7.16 -8.67
N SER A 165 -14.10 -8.15 -7.99
CA SER A 165 -14.72 -8.82 -6.85
C SER A 165 -14.83 -7.88 -5.66
N ILE A 166 -15.90 -7.97 -4.86
CA ILE A 166 -15.98 -7.24 -3.57
C ILE A 166 -15.00 -7.78 -2.53
N ALA A 167 -14.57 -9.03 -2.66
CA ALA A 167 -13.49 -9.64 -1.90
C ALA A 167 -12.17 -9.57 -2.69
N ALA A 168 -11.83 -8.38 -3.20
CA ALA A 168 -10.65 -8.18 -4.04
C ALA A 168 -9.34 -8.06 -3.25
N PHE A 169 -9.41 -7.59 -2.01
CA PHE A 169 -8.24 -7.44 -1.15
C PHE A 169 -7.99 -8.75 -0.39
N VAL A 170 -6.75 -9.21 -0.44
CA VAL A 170 -6.30 -10.43 0.23
C VAL A 170 -4.93 -10.17 0.85
N SER A 171 -4.51 -10.99 1.81
CA SER A 171 -3.13 -10.97 2.32
C SER A 171 -2.48 -12.32 2.04
N PRO A 172 -1.85 -12.51 0.85
CA PRO A 172 -1.51 -13.85 0.33
C PRO A 172 -0.60 -14.69 1.24
N ASN A 173 0.22 -14.03 2.06
CA ASN A 173 1.20 -14.72 2.91
C ASN A 173 0.66 -15.02 4.33
N THR A 174 -0.24 -14.20 4.86
CA THR A 174 -0.63 -14.23 6.28
C THR A 174 -2.12 -14.41 6.52
N GLY A 175 -2.95 -14.20 5.50
CA GLY A 175 -4.38 -13.96 5.69
C GLY A 175 -4.66 -12.60 6.36
N PRO A 176 -5.95 -12.25 6.51
CA PRO A 176 -6.36 -11.08 7.30
C PRO A 176 -5.89 -11.23 8.76
N ILE A 177 -5.62 -10.09 9.39
CA ILE A 177 -5.19 -10.02 10.80
C ILE A 177 -6.38 -10.06 11.77
N GLY A 178 -7.59 -9.84 11.25
CA GLY A 178 -8.83 -9.86 12.01
C GLY A 178 -10.04 -9.68 11.12
N TYR A 179 -11.20 -9.67 11.76
CA TYR A 179 -12.50 -9.50 11.11
C TYR A 179 -13.37 -8.53 11.89
N VAL A 180 -14.30 -7.87 11.21
CA VAL A 180 -15.42 -7.17 11.84
C VAL A 180 -16.56 -8.17 12.01
N VAL A 181 -16.85 -8.54 13.25
CA VAL A 181 -17.89 -9.52 13.58
C VAL A 181 -18.91 -8.84 14.47
N GLU A 182 -20.17 -8.79 14.00
CA GLU A 182 -21.28 -8.13 14.70
C GLU A 182 -20.94 -6.69 15.11
N GLY A 183 -20.26 -5.96 14.22
CA GLY A 183 -19.87 -4.56 14.41
C GLY A 183 -18.66 -4.33 15.32
N SER A 184 -17.93 -5.39 15.69
CA SER A 184 -16.75 -5.32 16.55
C SER A 184 -15.52 -5.92 15.89
N LEU A 185 -14.37 -5.25 16.04
CA LEU A 185 -13.07 -5.81 15.64
C LEU A 185 -12.75 -7.07 16.47
N ARG A 186 -12.43 -8.16 15.78
CA ARG A 186 -11.92 -9.42 16.34
C ARG A 186 -10.58 -9.73 15.69
N LEU A 187 -9.50 -9.48 16.41
CA LEU A 187 -8.15 -9.81 15.96
C LEU A 187 -7.86 -11.30 16.09
N LEU A 188 -7.22 -11.86 15.06
CA LEU A 188 -6.67 -13.21 15.05
C LEU A 188 -5.16 -13.23 15.26
N ASN A 189 -4.47 -12.19 14.78
CA ASN A 189 -3.06 -11.98 15.01
C ASN A 189 -2.76 -10.48 15.08
N ARG A 190 -1.55 -10.14 15.53
CA ARG A 190 -0.99 -8.80 15.43
C ARG A 190 0.23 -8.86 14.50
N PRO A 191 0.38 -7.93 13.56
CA PRO A 191 1.59 -7.84 12.77
C PRO A 191 2.79 -7.63 13.71
N ALA A 192 3.94 -8.20 13.36
CA ALA A 192 5.20 -7.86 14.00
C ALA A 192 5.51 -6.37 13.77
N ASP A 193 6.42 -5.80 14.58
CA ASP A 193 6.71 -4.35 14.62
C ASP A 193 6.64 -3.68 13.24
N VAL A 194 5.79 -2.65 13.17
CA VAL A 194 5.58 -1.88 11.96
C VAL A 194 6.85 -1.08 11.68
N LEU A 195 7.46 -1.30 10.53
CA LEU A 195 8.62 -0.54 10.10
C LEU A 195 8.21 0.92 9.92
N LYS A 196 8.84 1.83 10.65
CA LYS A 196 8.61 3.28 10.54
C LYS A 196 9.82 3.95 9.90
N VAL A 197 9.57 4.86 8.97
CA VAL A 197 10.60 5.62 8.27
C VAL A 197 10.32 7.10 8.46
N TYR A 198 11.18 7.77 9.24
CA TYR A 198 11.11 9.22 9.38
C TYR A 198 11.78 9.89 8.17
N VAL A 199 10.97 10.60 7.38
CA VAL A 199 11.46 11.42 6.26
C VAL A 199 11.43 12.89 6.70
N PRO A 200 12.58 13.59 6.73
CA PRO A 200 12.62 14.98 7.17
C PRO A 200 11.95 15.91 6.14
N GLN A 201 11.40 17.03 6.60
CA GLN A 201 10.84 18.06 5.72
C GLN A 201 11.93 18.59 4.76
N GLY A 202 11.57 18.75 3.49
CA GLY A 202 12.54 19.14 2.44
C GLY A 202 13.51 18.03 2.03
N ALA A 203 13.19 16.78 2.38
CA ALA A 203 13.87 15.60 1.84
C ALA A 203 13.86 15.58 0.30
N PRO A 204 14.84 14.91 -0.32
CA PRO A 204 14.81 14.68 -1.77
C PRO A 204 13.60 13.82 -2.15
N GLU A 205 13.20 13.93 -3.42
CA GLU A 205 12.16 13.10 -4.04
C GLU A 205 12.81 12.07 -4.98
N PRO A 206 13.29 10.92 -4.46
CA PRO A 206 13.97 9.94 -5.28
C PRO A 206 13.00 9.29 -6.27
N THR A 207 13.48 9.13 -7.50
CA THR A 207 12.77 8.42 -8.56
C THR A 207 13.12 6.94 -8.51
N ILE A 208 12.13 6.09 -8.24
CA ILE A 208 12.32 4.63 -8.17
C ILE A 208 11.68 3.95 -9.38
N GLY A 209 12.51 3.28 -10.17
CA GLY A 209 12.08 2.44 -11.27
C GLY A 209 11.50 1.10 -10.78
N LEU A 210 10.57 0.54 -11.54
CA LEU A 210 10.07 -0.82 -11.35
C LEU A 210 10.08 -1.54 -12.70
N VAL A 211 10.89 -2.60 -12.82
CA VAL A 211 10.96 -3.44 -14.03
C VAL A 211 10.42 -4.82 -13.72
N THR A 212 9.34 -5.18 -14.41
CA THR A 212 8.81 -6.55 -14.37
C THR A 212 9.47 -7.41 -15.43
N VAL A 213 10.20 -8.43 -14.99
CA VAL A 213 10.88 -9.37 -15.89
C VAL A 213 9.82 -10.24 -16.56
N THR A 214 9.94 -10.45 -17.87
CA THR A 214 8.97 -11.23 -18.68
C THR A 214 9.61 -12.35 -19.50
N LEU A 215 8.79 -13.23 -20.08
CA LEU A 215 9.29 -14.37 -20.86
C LEU A 215 10.04 -13.86 -22.09
N GLY A 216 11.29 -14.29 -22.25
CA GLY A 216 12.14 -13.84 -23.35
C GLY A 216 12.73 -12.44 -23.18
N ASP A 217 12.67 -11.87 -21.96
CA ASP A 217 13.25 -10.57 -21.65
C ASP A 217 14.78 -10.59 -21.86
N ASP A 218 15.26 -9.65 -22.67
CA ASP A 218 16.67 -9.46 -23.05
C ASP A 218 17.32 -8.25 -22.35
N GLY A 219 16.59 -7.66 -21.39
CA GLY A 219 17.00 -6.49 -20.64
C GLY A 219 16.88 -5.18 -21.42
N THR A 220 16.17 -5.12 -22.55
CA THR A 220 15.98 -3.88 -23.31
C THR A 220 15.40 -2.75 -22.46
N VAL A 221 14.33 -3.02 -21.69
CA VAL A 221 13.72 -2.02 -20.79
C VAL A 221 14.70 -1.60 -19.69
N LEU A 222 15.42 -2.56 -19.11
CA LEU A 222 16.43 -2.29 -18.10
C LEU A 222 17.55 -1.36 -18.61
N LYS A 223 18.04 -1.62 -19.83
CA LYS A 223 19.07 -0.79 -20.48
C LYS A 223 18.57 0.62 -20.78
N ALA A 224 17.29 0.76 -21.12
CA ALA A 224 16.67 2.06 -21.41
C ALA A 224 16.54 2.96 -20.17
N ILE A 225 16.41 2.38 -18.97
CA ILE A 225 16.39 3.14 -17.72
C ILE A 225 17.72 3.87 -17.49
N GLY A 226 18.84 3.19 -17.73
CA GLY A 226 20.18 3.76 -17.56
C GLY A 226 20.34 4.46 -16.20
N ASP A 227 20.65 5.75 -16.26
CA ASP A 227 20.92 6.61 -15.10
C ASP A 227 19.73 7.49 -14.69
N ALA A 228 18.52 7.19 -15.20
CA ALA A 228 17.34 8.05 -15.02
C ALA A 228 16.65 7.89 -13.65
N VAL A 229 17.10 6.97 -12.80
CA VAL A 229 16.46 6.65 -11.51
C VAL A 229 17.50 6.57 -10.38
N ASP A 230 17.06 6.88 -9.16
CA ASP A 230 17.88 6.86 -7.94
C ASP A 230 17.89 5.47 -7.27
N GLY A 231 16.97 4.60 -7.67
CA GLY A 231 16.88 3.21 -7.22
C GLY A 231 15.99 2.39 -8.15
N LEU A 232 16.14 1.07 -8.09
CA LEU A 232 15.42 0.14 -8.95
C LEU A 232 14.82 -1.01 -8.16
N VAL A 233 13.57 -1.36 -8.48
CA VAL A 233 12.97 -2.63 -8.09
C VAL A 233 12.81 -3.52 -9.32
N VAL A 234 13.25 -4.77 -9.20
CA VAL A 234 13.10 -5.80 -10.23
C VAL A 234 12.05 -6.80 -9.75
N ALA A 235 10.91 -6.87 -10.43
CA ALA A 235 9.92 -7.93 -10.22
C ALA A 235 10.34 -9.17 -11.03
N ALA A 236 11.18 -9.99 -10.43
CA ALA A 236 11.80 -11.18 -10.99
C ALA A 236 10.86 -12.40 -11.01
N PHE A 237 11.27 -13.46 -11.70
CA PHE A 237 10.52 -14.72 -11.75
C PHE A 237 10.64 -15.50 -10.44
N GLY A 238 9.54 -16.16 -10.04
CA GLY A 238 9.56 -17.23 -9.03
C GLY A 238 10.31 -16.84 -7.75
N ALA A 239 11.36 -17.60 -7.43
CA ALA A 239 12.19 -17.39 -6.24
C ALA A 239 13.17 -16.19 -6.30
N GLY A 240 13.16 -15.41 -7.39
CA GLY A 240 14.07 -14.27 -7.58
C GLY A 240 15.03 -14.46 -8.76
N HIS A 241 14.54 -14.95 -9.90
CA HIS A 241 15.38 -15.24 -11.07
C HIS A 241 15.19 -14.26 -12.22
N VAL A 242 16.27 -13.99 -12.94
CA VAL A 242 16.28 -13.19 -14.17
C VAL A 242 16.99 -13.94 -15.31
N PRO A 243 16.69 -13.62 -16.59
CA PRO A 243 17.48 -14.09 -17.71
C PRO A 243 18.95 -13.69 -17.60
N VAL A 244 19.86 -14.56 -18.06
CA VAL A 244 21.32 -14.33 -18.03
C VAL A 244 21.73 -12.99 -18.65
N ALA A 245 21.02 -12.56 -19.71
CA ALA A 245 21.28 -11.28 -20.39
C ALA A 245 21.10 -10.04 -19.49
N MET A 246 20.37 -10.15 -18.37
CA MET A 246 20.14 -9.07 -17.42
C MET A 246 21.17 -9.04 -16.28
N VAL A 247 21.97 -10.09 -16.09
CA VAL A 247 22.90 -10.22 -14.95
C VAL A 247 23.92 -9.09 -14.91
N GLU A 248 24.64 -8.87 -16.01
CA GLU A 248 25.68 -7.84 -16.07
C GLU A 248 25.10 -6.42 -15.98
N PRO A 249 24.01 -6.05 -16.70
CA PRO A 249 23.34 -4.77 -16.50
C PRO A 249 22.89 -4.53 -15.04
N LEU A 250 22.29 -5.53 -14.39
CA LEU A 250 21.85 -5.42 -12.99
C LEU A 250 23.04 -5.29 -12.02
N THR A 251 24.13 -6.02 -12.27
CA THR A 251 25.36 -5.93 -11.47
C THR A 251 25.94 -4.51 -11.56
N ALA A 252 26.00 -3.94 -12.77
CA ALA A 252 26.48 -2.57 -12.97
C ALA A 252 25.60 -1.52 -12.26
N LEU A 253 24.27 -1.71 -12.26
CA LEU A 253 23.35 -0.83 -11.54
C LEU A 253 23.51 -0.95 -10.02
N ALA A 254 23.65 -2.17 -9.50
CA ALA A 254 23.80 -2.42 -8.06
C ALA A 254 25.10 -1.82 -7.46
N GLN A 255 26.12 -1.59 -8.28
CA GLN A 255 27.33 -0.87 -7.87
C GLN A 255 27.13 0.64 -7.69
N ARG A 256 26.02 1.19 -8.21
CA ARG A 256 25.76 2.63 -8.27
C ARG A 256 24.57 3.08 -7.44
N MET A 257 23.54 2.25 -7.36
CA MET A 257 22.28 2.53 -6.68
C MET A 257 21.74 1.26 -6.01
N PRO A 258 20.84 1.38 -5.01
CA PRO A 258 20.14 0.22 -4.49
C PRO A 258 19.27 -0.43 -5.56
N VAL A 259 19.46 -1.73 -5.76
CA VAL A 259 18.63 -2.56 -6.64
C VAL A 259 17.96 -3.64 -5.81
N ILE A 260 16.64 -3.54 -5.70
CA ILE A 260 15.82 -4.47 -4.92
C ILE A 260 15.30 -5.58 -5.82
N LEU A 261 15.59 -6.83 -5.45
CA LEU A 261 15.08 -8.02 -6.10
C LEU A 261 13.80 -8.47 -5.39
N ALA A 262 12.66 -8.31 -6.06
CA ALA A 262 11.34 -8.75 -5.59
C ALA A 262 10.79 -9.84 -6.50
N SER A 263 9.84 -10.65 -6.01
CA SER A 263 9.17 -11.63 -6.86
C SER A 263 7.89 -11.06 -7.48
N ARG A 264 7.67 -11.33 -8.77
CA ARG A 264 6.42 -10.97 -9.47
C ARG A 264 5.26 -11.93 -9.20
N THR A 265 5.46 -12.99 -8.41
CA THR A 265 4.45 -14.04 -8.14
C THR A 265 3.25 -13.53 -7.35
N GLY A 266 3.42 -12.44 -6.59
CA GLY A 266 2.39 -11.88 -5.70
C GLY A 266 2.32 -12.54 -4.32
N ALA A 267 3.11 -13.59 -4.07
CA ALA A 267 3.21 -14.27 -2.78
C ALA A 267 4.55 -15.00 -2.63
N GLY A 268 4.97 -15.21 -1.39
CA GLY A 268 6.26 -15.79 -1.03
C GLY A 268 7.42 -14.80 -1.11
N PRO A 269 8.56 -15.12 -0.50
CA PRO A 269 9.73 -14.26 -0.54
C PRO A 269 10.63 -14.57 -1.75
N VAL A 270 11.55 -13.65 -2.04
CA VAL A 270 12.77 -14.00 -2.77
C VAL A 270 13.62 -14.93 -1.90
N LEU A 271 14.11 -16.03 -2.46
CA LEU A 271 14.99 -16.94 -1.74
C LEU A 271 16.43 -16.38 -1.71
N ALA A 272 17.32 -17.00 -0.94
CA ALA A 272 18.71 -16.52 -0.83
C ALA A 272 19.77 -17.59 -1.16
N GLU A 273 19.44 -18.87 -1.01
CA GLU A 273 20.46 -19.93 -0.98
C GLU A 273 20.08 -21.21 -1.75
N THR A 274 19.09 -21.14 -2.66
CA THR A 274 18.53 -22.36 -3.27
C THR A 274 19.16 -22.70 -4.62
N TYR A 275 19.32 -21.73 -5.51
CA TYR A 275 19.82 -21.92 -6.87
C TYR A 275 21.11 -21.15 -7.10
N GLY A 276 22.02 -21.72 -7.89
CA GLY A 276 23.37 -21.18 -8.12
C GLY A 276 23.75 -20.99 -9.59
N PHE A 277 22.78 -20.79 -10.48
CA PHE A 277 23.04 -20.49 -11.90
C PHE A 277 23.13 -18.97 -12.15
N PRO A 278 23.74 -18.50 -13.25
CA PRO A 278 23.78 -17.07 -13.56
C PRO A 278 22.37 -16.47 -13.69
N GLY A 279 22.07 -15.44 -12.91
CA GLY A 279 20.74 -14.82 -12.82
C GLY A 279 19.79 -15.50 -11.82
N SER A 280 20.26 -16.48 -11.05
CA SER A 280 19.56 -16.96 -9.85
C SER A 280 19.60 -15.92 -8.73
N GLU A 281 18.76 -16.12 -7.72
CA GLU A 281 18.71 -15.28 -6.53
C GLU A 281 20.05 -15.25 -5.80
N GLN A 282 20.71 -16.40 -5.64
CA GLN A 282 22.01 -16.45 -4.94
C GLN A 282 23.10 -15.69 -5.71
N ASP A 283 23.11 -15.80 -7.04
CA ASP A 283 24.05 -15.06 -7.91
C ASP A 283 23.83 -13.55 -7.80
N LEU A 284 22.58 -13.10 -7.93
CA LEU A 284 22.22 -11.69 -7.89
C LEU A 284 22.46 -11.03 -6.52
N LEU A 285 22.13 -11.72 -5.44
CA LEU A 285 22.38 -11.23 -4.08
C LEU A 285 23.89 -11.08 -3.81
N ARG A 286 24.71 -12.05 -4.24
CA ARG A 286 26.18 -11.95 -4.16
C ARG A 286 26.75 -10.79 -4.99
N ARG A 287 26.04 -10.39 -6.04
CA ARG A 287 26.39 -9.25 -6.90
C ARG A 287 25.92 -7.90 -6.36
N GLY A 288 25.32 -7.87 -5.17
CA GLY A 288 24.97 -6.65 -4.45
C GLY A 288 23.50 -6.23 -4.56
N LEU A 289 22.65 -7.02 -5.23
CA LEU A 289 21.20 -6.79 -5.16
C LEU A 289 20.70 -7.11 -3.75
N ILE A 290 19.59 -6.47 -3.37
CA ILE A 290 18.99 -6.61 -2.04
C ILE A 290 17.65 -7.35 -2.20
N GLY A 291 17.47 -8.47 -1.50
CA GLY A 291 16.20 -9.21 -1.55
C GLY A 291 15.07 -8.43 -0.87
N ALA A 292 13.89 -8.38 -1.49
CA ALA A 292 12.72 -7.68 -0.94
C ALA A 292 12.03 -8.42 0.22
N GLY A 293 12.53 -9.59 0.59
CA GLY A 293 11.83 -10.51 1.48
C GLY A 293 10.42 -10.79 0.96
N PHE A 294 9.41 -10.62 1.82
CA PHE A 294 8.00 -10.84 1.51
C PHE A 294 7.27 -9.63 0.89
N LEU A 295 7.96 -8.51 0.64
CA LEU A 295 7.31 -7.34 0.03
C LEU A 295 7.02 -7.59 -1.46
N SER A 296 5.82 -7.20 -1.88
CA SER A 296 5.48 -7.15 -3.31
C SER A 296 6.34 -6.10 -4.01
N PRO A 297 6.52 -6.17 -5.34
CA PRO A 297 7.35 -5.21 -6.06
C PRO A 297 6.87 -3.76 -5.91
N VAL A 298 5.56 -3.52 -5.87
CA VAL A 298 5.00 -2.17 -5.69
C VAL A 298 5.26 -1.62 -4.28
N LYS A 299 5.21 -2.46 -3.24
CA LYS A 299 5.54 -2.05 -1.88
C LYS A 299 7.05 -1.89 -1.67
N ALA A 300 7.86 -2.76 -2.26
CA ALA A 300 9.30 -2.60 -2.26
C ALA A 300 9.72 -1.26 -2.88
N ARG A 301 9.02 -0.82 -3.94
CA ARG A 301 9.24 0.50 -4.54
C ARG A 301 8.94 1.65 -3.57
N ILE A 302 7.84 1.56 -2.83
CA ILE A 302 7.47 2.55 -1.80
C ILE A 302 8.51 2.62 -0.70
N LEU A 303 8.89 1.47 -0.13
CA LEU A 303 9.85 1.43 0.96
C LEU A 303 11.21 1.98 0.53
N LEU A 304 11.70 1.58 -0.65
CA LEU A 304 12.95 2.11 -1.17
C LEU A 304 12.90 3.63 -1.36
N ARG A 305 11.79 4.16 -1.89
CA ARG A 305 11.61 5.61 -2.03
C ARG A 305 11.71 6.32 -0.69
N GLN A 306 11.02 5.82 0.34
CA GLN A 306 11.04 6.45 1.66
C GLN A 306 12.41 6.39 2.31
N LEU A 307 13.11 5.24 2.21
CA LEU A 307 14.46 5.10 2.76
C LEU A 307 15.46 6.05 2.08
N LEU A 308 15.40 6.18 0.75
CA LEU A 308 16.25 7.12 0.02
C LEU A 308 15.89 8.58 0.32
N ALA A 309 14.60 8.90 0.48
CA ALA A 309 14.15 10.22 0.93
C ALA A 309 14.65 10.54 2.35
N ALA A 310 14.69 9.54 3.23
CA ALA A 310 15.29 9.61 4.56
C ALA A 310 16.83 9.62 4.54
N ARG A 311 17.47 9.59 3.36
CA ARG A 311 18.94 9.54 3.18
C ARG A 311 19.60 8.32 3.83
N ALA A 312 18.88 7.20 3.92
CA ALA A 312 19.40 5.95 4.44
C ALA A 312 20.58 5.44 3.59
N GLY A 313 21.61 4.92 4.25
CA GLY A 313 22.73 4.26 3.58
C GLY A 313 22.34 2.90 3.01
N THR A 314 23.17 2.32 2.14
CA THR A 314 22.92 0.99 1.53
C THR A 314 22.73 -0.11 2.58
N ASP A 315 23.48 -0.07 3.68
CA ASP A 315 23.37 -1.06 4.76
C ASP A 315 22.05 -0.92 5.53
N ASP A 316 21.62 0.31 5.83
CA ASP A 316 20.31 0.57 6.45
C ASP A 316 19.16 0.13 5.54
N ILE A 317 19.29 0.37 4.22
CA ILE A 317 18.33 -0.09 3.23
C ILE A 317 18.28 -1.62 3.25
N ARG A 318 19.43 -2.30 3.23
CA ARG A 318 19.49 -3.76 3.29
C ARG A 318 18.79 -4.28 4.54
N LYS A 319 19.13 -3.73 5.72
CA LYS A 319 18.51 -4.10 7.00
C LYS A 319 16.99 -3.91 7.00
N ALA A 320 16.49 -2.81 6.44
CA ALA A 320 15.06 -2.54 6.35
C ALA A 320 14.29 -3.57 5.50
N PHE A 321 14.94 -4.15 4.49
CA PHE A 321 14.35 -5.16 3.62
C PHE A 321 14.51 -6.60 4.12
N THR A 322 15.68 -6.95 4.67
CA THR A 322 16.00 -8.33 5.06
C THR A 322 15.71 -8.62 6.53
N GLY A 323 15.67 -7.59 7.38
CA GLY A 323 15.59 -7.76 8.84
C GLY A 323 16.88 -8.32 9.46
N GLU A 324 17.97 -8.41 8.71
CA GLU A 324 19.27 -8.88 9.19
C GLU A 324 20.07 -7.71 9.80
N GLU A 325 20.75 -7.96 10.93
CA GLU A 325 21.66 -7.01 11.59
C GLU A 325 23.06 -6.99 10.98
#